data_AF-K2HND1-F1
#
_entry.id   AF-K2HND1-F1
#
_cell.length_a   1.000
_cell.length_b   1.000
_cell.length_c   1.000
_cell.angle_alpha   90.00
_cell.angle_beta   90.00
_cell.angle_gamma   90.00
#
_symmetry.space_group_name_H-M   'P 1'
#
loop_
_entity.id
_entity.type
_entity.pdbx_description
1 polymer ?
#
loop_
_entity_poly.entity_id
_entity_poly.type
_entity_poly.pdbx_seq_one_letter_code
_entity_poly.pdbx_strand_id
1 'polypeptide(L)'
;MPPIRTAATALLLLTGAIAPALADSHEATAPHDAHGEMGTAVAAEAAAAAHATMSQAMAIDPTGDPDIDFARAMIPHHQGAIDMAQVVLEHGADPDLRKLAQDVIEAQEAEIAFLRDWLARNDK
;
A
#
# COMPACT_ATOMS: atom_id res chain seq x y z
N MET A 1 6.12 43.40 -45.51
CA MET A 1 5.17 43.44 -46.65
C MET A 1 5.08 42.04 -47.26
N PRO A 2 3.86 41.55 -47.60
CA PRO A 2 3.49 40.12 -47.71
C PRO A 2 3.50 39.63 -49.19
N PRO A 3 3.02 38.40 -49.54
CA PRO A 3 1.60 38.06 -49.47
C PRO A 3 1.23 36.72 -48.81
N ILE A 4 0.00 36.75 -48.32
CA ILE A 4 -0.86 35.72 -47.75
C ILE A 4 -1.35 34.76 -48.85
N ARG A 5 -1.50 33.47 -48.54
CA ARG A 5 -2.40 32.56 -49.28
C ARG A 5 -3.37 31.87 -48.33
N THR A 6 -4.60 32.32 -48.43
CA THR A 6 -5.85 31.75 -47.93
C THR A 6 -6.20 30.43 -48.62
N ALA A 7 -6.66 29.44 -47.85
CA ALA A 7 -7.68 28.46 -48.22
C ALA A 7 -8.16 27.82 -46.90
N ALA A 8 -9.31 28.21 -46.37
CA ALA A 8 -10.66 27.80 -46.75
C ALA A 8 -11.20 26.83 -45.69
N THR A 9 -12.19 27.35 -44.98
CA THR A 9 -13.02 26.78 -43.93
C THR A 9 -13.69 25.48 -44.36
N ALA A 10 -13.70 24.48 -43.47
CA ALA A 10 -14.76 23.47 -43.45
C ALA A 10 -15.08 23.14 -41.98
N LEU A 11 -16.04 23.89 -41.45
CA LEU A 11 -16.77 23.56 -40.24
C LEU A 11 -17.80 22.48 -40.60
N LEU A 12 -17.69 21.29 -40.01
CA LEU A 12 -18.80 20.35 -39.95
C LEU A 12 -19.03 20.01 -38.47
N LEU A 13 -19.96 20.75 -37.86
CA LEU A 13 -20.58 20.37 -36.59
C LEU A 13 -21.51 19.20 -36.88
N LEU A 14 -21.17 18.01 -36.38
CA LEU A 14 -22.11 16.92 -36.26
C LEU A 14 -22.43 16.73 -34.78
N THR A 15 -23.54 17.31 -34.36
CA THR A 15 -24.18 17.01 -33.08
C THR A 15 -24.74 15.59 -33.14
N GLY A 16 -24.11 14.67 -32.42
CA GLY A 16 -24.63 13.33 -32.16
C GLY A 16 -24.90 13.18 -30.67
N ALA A 17 -26.15 13.36 -30.26
CA ALA A 17 -26.61 12.96 -28.93
C ALA A 17 -26.67 11.42 -28.90
N ILE A 18 -25.81 10.79 -28.10
CA ILE A 18 -25.89 9.36 -27.80
C ILE A 18 -26.49 9.25 -26.40
N ALA A 19 -27.71 8.72 -26.32
CA ALA A 19 -28.36 8.39 -25.07
C ALA A 19 -27.55 7.33 -24.30
N PRO A 20 -27.52 7.36 -22.95
CA PRO A 20 -27.02 6.23 -22.19
C PRO A 20 -28.05 5.10 -22.29
N ALA A 21 -27.73 4.08 -23.09
CA ALA A 21 -28.38 2.79 -22.99
C ALA A 21 -27.92 2.14 -21.67
N LEU A 22 -28.87 1.85 -20.80
CA LEU A 22 -28.69 1.01 -19.62
C LEU A 22 -28.28 -0.38 -20.10
N ALA A 23 -26.99 -0.70 -19.99
CA ALA A 23 -26.50 -2.07 -20.11
C ALA A 23 -26.42 -2.63 -18.70
N ASP A 24 -27.57 -3.15 -18.23
CA ASP A 24 -27.58 -4.24 -17.27
C ASP A 24 -27.10 -5.48 -18.02
N SER A 25 -25.89 -5.92 -17.70
CA SER A 25 -25.37 -7.24 -18.08
C SER A 25 -24.67 -7.82 -16.87
N HIS A 26 -25.51 -8.30 -15.96
CA HIS A 26 -25.15 -9.33 -15.00
C HIS A 26 -25.23 -10.71 -15.69
N GLU A 27 -24.37 -11.63 -15.23
CA GLU A 27 -24.15 -13.04 -15.66
C GLU A 27 -23.29 -13.25 -16.93
N ALA A 28 -22.35 -14.20 -16.99
CA ALA A 28 -22.21 -15.42 -16.20
C ALA A 28 -20.74 -15.78 -15.92
N THR A 29 -20.59 -16.39 -14.75
CA THR A 29 -19.46 -17.04 -14.13
C THR A 29 -18.62 -17.93 -15.06
N ALA A 30 -17.34 -17.57 -15.23
CA ALA A 30 -16.31 -18.59 -15.41
C ALA A 30 -16.01 -19.19 -14.02
N PRO A 31 -15.86 -20.52 -13.88
CA PRO A 31 -15.41 -21.11 -12.63
C PRO A 31 -13.91 -20.82 -12.51
N HIS A 32 -13.59 -19.60 -12.06
CA HIS A 32 -12.27 -19.29 -11.56
C HIS A 32 -12.13 -19.96 -10.21
N ASP A 33 -11.02 -20.70 -10.06
CA ASP A 33 -10.62 -21.43 -8.88
C ASP A 33 -10.96 -20.67 -7.60
N ALA A 34 -12.07 -21.04 -6.96
CA ALA A 34 -12.56 -20.39 -5.74
C ALA A 34 -11.54 -20.48 -4.58
N HIS A 35 -10.53 -21.34 -4.71
CA HIS A 35 -9.40 -21.44 -3.78
C HIS A 35 -8.34 -20.34 -3.96
N GLY A 36 -8.17 -19.77 -5.16
CA GLY A 36 -7.19 -18.72 -5.44
C GLY A 36 -7.68 -17.33 -5.02
N GLU A 37 -8.92 -16.99 -5.36
CA GLU A 37 -9.55 -15.69 -5.03
C GLU A 37 -9.74 -15.48 -3.52
N MET A 38 -10.03 -16.54 -2.77
CA MET A 38 -10.16 -16.45 -1.31
C MET A 38 -8.80 -16.23 -0.63
N GLY A 39 -7.73 -16.86 -1.12
CA GLY A 39 -6.39 -16.71 -0.54
C GLY A 39 -5.79 -15.32 -0.77
N THR A 40 -6.04 -14.71 -1.92
CA THR A 40 -5.59 -13.34 -2.23
C THR A 40 -6.37 -12.28 -1.44
N ALA A 41 -7.68 -12.49 -1.23
CA ALA A 41 -8.50 -11.59 -0.42
C ALA A 41 -8.06 -11.58 1.06
N VAL A 42 -7.78 -12.76 1.64
CA VAL A 42 -7.29 -12.88 3.03
C VAL A 42 -5.92 -12.20 3.20
N ALA A 43 -4.99 -12.39 2.26
CA ALA A 43 -3.68 -11.74 2.31
C ALA A 43 -3.77 -10.20 2.21
N ALA A 44 -4.68 -9.69 1.36
CA ALA A 44 -4.92 -8.26 1.23
C ALA A 44 -5.51 -7.66 2.52
N GLU A 45 -6.46 -8.36 3.15
CA GLU A 45 -7.03 -7.93 4.43
C GLU A 45 -5.97 -7.92 5.54
N ALA A 46 -5.13 -8.95 5.63
CA ALA A 46 -4.06 -9.02 6.61
C ALA A 46 -3.03 -7.87 6.44
N ALA A 47 -2.61 -7.60 5.21
CA ALA A 47 -1.71 -6.47 4.92
C ALA A 47 -2.35 -5.11 5.25
N ALA A 48 -3.64 -4.94 4.94
CA ALA A 48 -4.37 -3.73 5.29
C ALA A 48 -4.51 -3.56 6.82
N ALA A 49 -4.76 -4.64 7.55
CA ALA A 49 -4.82 -4.63 9.01
C ALA A 49 -3.47 -4.30 9.65
N ALA A 50 -2.37 -4.85 9.15
CA ALA A 50 -1.01 -4.51 9.58
C ALA A 50 -0.72 -3.02 9.37
N HIS A 51 -1.06 -2.49 8.19
CA HIS A 51 -0.87 -1.06 7.90
C HIS A 51 -1.73 -0.16 8.80
N ALA A 52 -3.00 -0.52 9.02
CA ALA A 52 -3.89 0.23 9.90
C ALA A 52 -3.40 0.25 11.35
N THR A 53 -2.95 -0.90 11.86
CA THR A 53 -2.37 -1.04 13.21
C THR A 53 -1.13 -0.18 13.36
N MET A 54 -0.20 -0.25 12.40
CA MET A 54 1.01 0.59 12.38
C MET A 54 0.66 2.08 12.37
N SER A 55 -0.25 2.50 11.49
CA SER A 55 -0.66 3.91 11.38
C SER A 55 -1.25 4.44 12.68
N GLN A 56 -2.10 3.66 13.35
CA GLN A 56 -2.67 4.02 14.65
C GLN A 56 -1.59 4.07 15.74
N ALA A 57 -0.67 3.10 15.77
CA ALA A 57 0.38 3.05 16.78
C ALA A 57 1.45 4.14 16.58
N MET A 58 1.61 4.67 15.36
CA MET A 58 2.47 5.83 15.08
C MET A 58 1.83 7.18 15.43
N ALA A 59 0.54 7.23 15.80
CA ALA A 59 -0.13 8.45 16.23
C ALA A 59 0.28 8.83 17.66
N ILE A 60 1.57 9.13 17.85
CA ILE A 60 2.15 9.55 19.12
C ILE A 60 2.12 11.08 19.26
N ASP A 61 1.90 11.56 20.49
CA ASP A 61 2.07 12.98 20.80
C ASP A 61 3.58 13.30 20.81
N PRO A 62 4.05 14.21 19.94
CA PRO A 62 5.47 14.55 19.86
C PRO A 62 5.91 15.24 21.15
N THR A 63 7.07 14.81 21.65
CA THR A 63 7.72 15.42 22.83
C THR A 63 8.47 16.70 22.47
N GLY A 64 8.84 16.86 21.20
CA GLY A 64 9.71 17.93 20.71
C GLY A 64 11.19 17.57 20.75
N ASP A 65 11.56 16.41 21.29
CA ASP A 65 12.89 15.82 21.14
C ASP A 65 12.87 14.89 19.91
N PRO A 66 13.63 15.22 18.84
CA PRO A 66 13.60 14.45 17.61
C PRO A 66 14.12 13.01 17.78
N ASP A 67 15.04 12.76 18.71
CA ASP A 67 15.61 11.42 18.91
C ASP A 67 14.61 10.52 19.64
N ILE A 68 13.91 11.07 20.64
CA ILE A 68 12.83 10.37 21.37
C ILE A 68 11.65 10.12 20.43
N ASP A 69 11.22 11.14 19.69
CA ASP A 69 10.07 11.04 18.78
C ASP A 69 10.37 10.04 17.65
N PHE A 70 11.60 10.03 17.11
CA PHE A 70 12.04 9.02 16.15
C PHE A 70 11.98 7.61 16.73
N ALA A 71 12.57 7.39 17.91
CA ALA A 71 12.60 6.06 18.50
C ALA A 71 11.21 5.54 18.85
N ARG A 72 10.33 6.40 19.38
CA ARG A 72 8.93 6.05 19.68
C ARG A 72 8.13 5.74 18.42
N ALA A 73 8.33 6.47 17.32
CA ALA A 73 7.63 6.23 16.06
C ALA A 73 8.17 5.01 15.30
N MET A 74 9.47 4.73 15.38
CA MET A 74 10.08 3.61 14.64
C MET A 74 9.74 2.25 15.19
N ILE A 75 9.50 2.10 16.50
CA ILE A 75 9.06 0.81 17.07
C ILE A 75 7.79 0.28 16.40
N PRO A 76 6.65 1.02 16.37
CA PRO A 76 5.45 0.55 15.68
C PRO A 76 5.60 0.48 14.16
N HIS A 77 6.40 1.36 13.55
CA HIS A 77 6.70 1.26 12.11
C HIS A 77 7.38 -0.08 11.76
N HIS A 78 8.41 -0.45 12.52
CA HIS A 78 9.14 -1.71 12.35
C HIS A 78 8.23 -2.91 12.63
N GLN A 79 7.37 -2.83 13.65
CA GLN A 79 6.37 -3.88 13.91
C GLN A 79 5.42 -4.07 12.71
N GLY A 80 4.92 -2.99 12.11
CA GLY A 80 4.10 -3.09 10.91
C GLY A 80 4.83 -3.76 9.74
N ALA A 81 6.13 -3.49 9.57
CA ALA A 81 6.94 -4.16 8.55
C ALA A 81 7.11 -5.66 8.82
N ILE A 82 7.29 -6.06 10.08
CA ILE A 82 7.33 -7.47 10.51
C ILE A 82 5.99 -8.15 10.20
N ASP A 83 4.87 -7.54 10.57
CA ASP A 83 3.55 -8.10 10.34
C ASP A 83 3.27 -8.30 8.84
N MET A 84 3.66 -7.34 7.99
CA MET A 84 3.56 -7.49 6.53
C MET A 84 4.50 -8.56 5.97
N ALA A 85 5.71 -8.68 6.50
CA ALA A 85 6.65 -9.73 6.11
C ALA A 85 6.09 -11.12 6.46
N GLN A 86 5.41 -11.27 7.59
CA GLN A 86 4.74 -12.52 7.97
C GLN A 86 3.62 -12.89 6.98
N VAL A 87 2.84 -11.93 6.49
CA VAL A 87 1.83 -12.16 5.43
C VAL A 87 2.49 -12.72 4.16
N VAL A 88 3.67 -12.22 3.77
CA VAL A 88 4.44 -12.76 2.63
C VAL A 88 4.93 -14.19 2.90
N LEU A 89 5.35 -14.50 4.13
CA LEU A 89 5.77 -15.85 4.49
C LEU A 89 4.62 -16.85 4.54
N GLU A 90 3.40 -16.39 4.86
CA GLU A 90 2.21 -17.23 4.91
C GLU A 90 1.56 -17.42 3.52
N HIS A 91 1.44 -16.36 2.74
CA HIS A 91 0.64 -16.36 1.51
C HIS A 91 1.44 -16.10 0.23
N GLY A 92 2.66 -15.57 0.33
CA GLY A 92 3.52 -15.28 -0.82
C GLY A 92 4.19 -16.54 -1.39
N ALA A 93 4.31 -16.60 -2.73
CA ALA A 93 4.90 -17.73 -3.45
C ALA A 93 6.30 -17.46 -4.02
N ASP A 94 6.67 -16.19 -4.22
CA ASP A 94 7.96 -15.82 -4.82
C ASP A 94 9.12 -16.07 -3.83
N PRO A 95 10.13 -16.89 -4.18
CA PRO A 95 11.19 -17.28 -3.25
C PRO A 95 12.10 -16.11 -2.85
N ASP A 96 12.33 -15.14 -3.74
CA ASP A 96 13.18 -13.98 -3.44
C ASP A 96 12.47 -13.05 -2.47
N LEU A 97 11.16 -12.83 -2.65
CA LEU A 97 10.36 -12.04 -1.71
C LEU A 97 10.20 -12.72 -0.34
N ARG A 98 10.07 -14.04 -0.30
CA ARG A 98 10.04 -14.78 0.97
C ARG A 98 11.37 -14.68 1.72
N LYS A 99 12.49 -14.75 0.99
CA LYS A 99 13.81 -14.52 1.60
C LYS A 99 13.93 -13.09 2.13
N LEU A 100 13.53 -12.10 1.34
CA LEU A 100 13.50 -10.71 1.79
C LEU A 100 12.63 -10.54 3.05
N ALA A 101 11.47 -11.19 3.12
CA ALA A 101 10.60 -11.13 4.29
C ALA A 101 11.27 -11.69 5.56
N GLN A 102 12.02 -12.79 5.46
CA GLN A 102 12.82 -13.31 6.58
C GLN A 102 13.91 -12.32 7.01
N ASP A 103 14.65 -11.76 6.04
CA ASP A 103 15.71 -10.80 6.31
C ASP A 103 15.15 -9.51 6.95
N VAL A 104 13.96 -9.07 6.54
CA VAL A 104 13.22 -7.95 7.16
C VAL A 104 12.86 -8.27 8.61
N ILE A 105 12.31 -9.44 8.90
CA ILE A 105 11.91 -9.80 10.27
C ILE A 105 13.12 -9.76 11.20
N GLU A 106 14.22 -10.42 10.83
CA GLU A 106 15.43 -10.48 11.66
C GLU A 106 16.01 -9.08 11.95
N ALA A 107 16.13 -8.24 10.91
CA ALA A 107 16.68 -6.90 11.06
C ALA A 107 15.78 -6.00 11.93
N GLN A 108 14.47 -5.98 11.64
CA GLN A 108 13.52 -5.09 12.31
C GLN A 108 13.31 -5.49 13.77
N GLU A 109 13.36 -6.79 14.11
CA GLU A 109 13.32 -7.24 15.51
C GLU A 109 14.54 -6.75 16.31
N ALA A 110 15.73 -6.82 15.71
CA ALA A 110 16.96 -6.31 16.32
C ALA A 110 16.92 -4.77 16.51
N GLU A 111 16.39 -4.04 15.52
CA GLU A 111 16.21 -2.60 15.58
C GLU A 111 15.18 -2.20 16.66
N ILE A 112 14.06 -2.92 16.78
CA ILE A 112 13.09 -2.71 17.87
C ILE A 112 13.75 -2.90 19.24
N ALA A 113 14.55 -3.96 19.41
CA ALA A 113 15.24 -4.22 20.67
C ALA A 113 16.20 -3.06 21.01
N PHE A 114 16.99 -2.61 20.03
CA PHE A 114 17.87 -1.46 20.19
C PHE A 114 17.11 -0.18 20.58
N LEU A 115 16.01 0.14 19.90
CA LEU A 115 15.22 1.35 20.15
C LEU A 115 14.59 1.33 21.54
N ARG A 116 14.08 0.18 21.98
CA ARG A 116 13.53 0.01 23.35
C ARG A 116 14.61 0.22 24.41
N ASP A 117 15.77 -0.39 24.24
CA ASP A 117 16.90 -0.22 25.16
C ASP A 117 17.42 1.23 25.17
N TRP A 118 17.40 1.89 24.02
CA TRP A 118 17.77 3.29 23.90
C TRP A 118 16.77 4.19 24.63
N LEU A 119 15.47 4.03 24.41
CA LEU A 119 14.43 4.79 25.12
C LEU A 119 14.51 4.59 26.63
N ALA A 120 14.71 3.36 27.11
CA ALA A 120 14.84 3.08 28.54
C ALA A 120 15.98 3.86 29.23
N ARG A 121 17.00 4.30 28.47
CA ARG A 121 18.12 5.09 28.99
C ARG A 121 17.94 6.61 28.86
N ASN A 122 17.12 7.05 27.90
CA ASN A 122 17.08 8.45 27.45
C ASN A 122 15.72 9.13 27.63
N ASP A 123 14.63 8.38 27.68
CA ASP A 123 13.26 8.89 27.81
C ASP A 123 12.89 9.08 29.29
N LYS A 124 13.09 10.29 29.82
CA LYS A 124 12.91 10.66 31.24
C LYS A 124 11.76 11.64 31.47
#